data_AF-A0A800AI18-F1
#
_entry.id   AF-A0A800AI18-F1
#
_cell.length_a   1.000
_cell.length_b   1.000
_cell.length_c   1.000
_cell.angle_alpha   90.00
_cell.angle_beta   90.00
_cell.angle_gamma   90.00
#
_symmetry.space_group_name_H-M   'P 1'
#
loop_
_entity.id
_entity.type
_entity.pdbx_description
1 polymer ?
#
loop_
_entity_poly.entity_id
_entity_poly.type
_entity_poly.pdbx_seq_one_letter_code
_entity_poly.pdbx_strand_id
1 'polypeptide(L)'
;MDEGKYRDVIAAVESARQALSPDMPIRAAISDYLRQAAEHVGDEELASTARWEAFYAKPELSRLLDIWEFTPDESQHTELMQRASERIKKYLRKKLPSYFPFASLDHDDGEGYARATKSTLAHAYLLCRDWESAYEISRTKKELG
;
A
#
# COMPACT_ATOMS: atom_id res chain seq x y z
N MET A 1 13.08 -7.31 -23.76
CA MET A 1 13.43 -6.00 -23.18
C MET A 1 14.77 -6.20 -22.49
N ASP A 2 15.76 -5.34 -22.75
CA ASP A 2 17.14 -5.51 -22.27
C ASP A 2 17.25 -5.31 -20.75
N GLU A 3 17.95 -6.21 -20.05
CA GLU A 3 18.29 -6.12 -18.63
C GLU A 3 18.90 -4.76 -18.23
N GLY A 4 19.64 -4.12 -19.15
CA GLY A 4 20.19 -2.77 -18.94
C GLY A 4 19.13 -1.71 -18.65
N LYS A 5 17.95 -1.81 -19.29
CA LYS A 5 16.85 -0.84 -19.09
C LYS A 5 16.20 -0.98 -17.72
N TYR A 6 16.14 -2.19 -17.16
CA TYR A 6 15.57 -2.40 -15.83
C TYR A 6 16.47 -1.85 -14.72
N ARG A 7 17.80 -1.92 -14.89
CA ARG A 7 18.75 -1.27 -13.97
C ARG A 7 18.65 0.25 -14.00
N ASP A 8 18.49 0.83 -15.18
CA ASP A 8 18.27 2.27 -15.33
C ASP A 8 16.95 2.72 -14.67
N VAL A 9 15.89 1.91 -14.79
CA VAL A 9 14.62 2.14 -14.09
C VAL A 9 14.79 2.08 -12.58
N ILE A 10 15.52 1.10 -12.05
CA ILE A 10 15.79 1.00 -10.61
C ILE A 10 16.51 2.27 -10.11
N ALA A 11 17.58 2.70 -10.79
CA ALA A 11 18.32 3.90 -10.41
C ALA A 11 17.47 5.19 -10.49
N ALA A 12 16.62 5.31 -11.51
CA ALA A 12 15.70 6.43 -11.65
C ALA A 12 14.63 6.46 -10.55
N VAL A 13 14.08 5.28 -10.21
CA VAL A 13 13.10 5.13 -9.13
C VAL A 13 13.72 5.46 -7.78
N GLU A 14 14.95 4.99 -7.50
CA GLU A 14 15.66 5.34 -6.27
C GLU A 14 15.88 6.85 -6.11
N SER A 15 16.24 7.53 -7.21
CA SER A 15 16.38 8.98 -7.23
C SER A 15 15.04 9.68 -6.94
N ALA A 16 13.95 9.25 -7.57
CA ALA A 16 12.61 9.81 -7.32
C ALA A 16 12.14 9.58 -5.87
N ARG A 17 12.49 8.42 -5.29
CA ARG A 17 12.17 8.07 -3.90
C ARG A 17 12.79 9.03 -2.88
N GLN A 18 13.98 9.57 -3.15
CA GLN A 18 14.65 10.54 -2.27
C GLN A 18 14.00 11.92 -2.32
N ALA A 19 13.43 12.30 -3.47
CA ALA A 19 12.80 13.60 -3.67
C ALA A 19 11.34 13.66 -3.17
N LEU A 20 10.63 12.54 -3.12
CA LEU A 20 9.20 12.47 -2.83
C LEU A 20 8.90 12.04 -1.39
N SER A 21 7.94 12.71 -0.74
CA SER A 21 7.48 12.33 0.61
C SER A 21 6.85 10.93 0.61
N PRO A 22 7.20 10.03 1.56
CA PRO A 22 6.70 8.66 1.63
C PRO A 22 5.18 8.48 1.59
N ASP A 23 4.43 9.51 1.99
CA ASP A 23 2.96 9.50 2.03
C ASP A 23 2.29 9.94 0.71
N MET A 24 3.06 10.31 -0.32
CA MET A 24 2.49 10.77 -1.59
C MET A 24 1.97 9.58 -2.43
N PRO A 25 0.72 9.64 -2.94
CA PRO A 25 0.14 8.53 -3.72
C PRO A 25 0.97 8.11 -4.94
N ILE A 26 1.61 9.08 -5.62
CA ILE A 26 2.50 8.80 -6.76
C ILE A 26 3.65 7.84 -6.41
N ARG A 27 4.07 7.77 -5.14
CA ARG A 27 5.07 6.77 -4.72
C ARG A 27 4.55 5.34 -4.84
N ALA A 28 3.25 5.11 -4.77
CA ALA A 28 2.70 3.78 -5.01
C ALA A 28 2.90 3.33 -6.46
N ALA A 29 2.63 4.20 -7.43
CA ALA A 29 2.85 3.91 -8.84
C ALA A 29 4.35 3.70 -9.15
N ILE A 30 5.22 4.54 -8.57
CA ILE A 30 6.68 4.39 -8.69
C ILE A 30 7.14 3.05 -8.10
N SER A 31 6.62 2.66 -6.93
CA SER A 31 6.91 1.37 -6.32
C SER A 31 6.36 0.20 -7.14
N ASP A 32 5.25 0.34 -7.88
CA ASP A 32 4.77 -0.71 -8.78
C ASP A 32 5.71 -0.94 -9.97
N TYR A 33 6.33 0.13 -10.50
CA TYR A 33 7.38 0.00 -11.52
C TYR A 33 8.64 -0.66 -10.95
N LEU A 34 9.03 -0.29 -9.72
CA LEU A 34 10.15 -0.92 -9.03
C LEU A 34 9.93 -2.42 -8.83
N ARG A 35 8.73 -2.80 -8.39
CA ARG A 35 8.34 -4.21 -8.20
C ARG A 35 8.47 -4.99 -9.50
N GLN A 36 7.93 -4.46 -10.60
CA GLN A 36 8.02 -5.10 -11.92
C GLN A 36 9.46 -5.24 -12.40
N ALA A 37 10.29 -4.22 -12.20
CA ALA A 37 11.71 -4.29 -12.54
C ALA A 37 12.46 -5.32 -11.69
N ALA A 38 12.20 -5.34 -10.38
CA ALA A 38 12.79 -6.28 -9.42
C ALA A 38 12.42 -7.74 -9.74
N GLU A 39 11.15 -8.00 -10.02
CA GLU A 39 10.66 -9.33 -10.44
C GLU A 39 11.33 -9.79 -11.75
N HIS A 40 11.56 -8.87 -12.68
CA HIS A 40 12.20 -9.20 -13.95
C HIS A 40 13.68 -9.59 -13.79
N VAL A 41 14.38 -8.99 -12.83
CA VAL A 41 15.80 -9.28 -12.55
C VAL A 41 16.00 -10.35 -11.47
N GLY A 42 14.92 -10.92 -10.93
CA GLY A 42 14.96 -11.96 -9.90
C GLY A 42 15.33 -11.47 -8.49
N ASP A 43 15.16 -10.17 -8.21
CA ASP A 43 15.43 -9.59 -6.89
C ASP A 43 14.17 -9.62 -6.01
N GLU A 44 13.96 -10.72 -5.30
CA GLU A 44 12.79 -10.95 -4.45
C GLU A 44 12.71 -10.00 -3.25
N GLU A 45 13.86 -9.59 -2.70
CA GLU A 45 13.93 -8.66 -1.57
C GLU A 45 13.49 -7.26 -2.00
N LEU A 46 13.97 -6.80 -3.15
CA LEU A 46 13.56 -5.52 -3.72
C LEU A 46 12.08 -5.52 -4.12
N ALA A 47 11.58 -6.62 -4.68
CA ALA A 47 10.17 -6.77 -5.02
C ALA A 47 9.27 -6.71 -3.77
N SER A 48 9.68 -7.38 -2.68
CA SER A 48 8.97 -7.35 -1.39
C SER A 48 8.96 -5.95 -0.76
N THR A 49 10.11 -5.27 -0.81
CA THR A 49 10.25 -3.88 -0.36
C THR A 49 9.34 -2.94 -1.15
N ALA A 50 9.30 -3.10 -2.47
CA ALA A 50 8.47 -2.31 -3.36
C ALA A 50 6.97 -2.50 -3.07
N ARG A 51 6.50 -3.73 -2.82
CA ARG A 51 5.10 -3.99 -2.42
C ARG A 51 4.72 -3.25 -1.14
N TRP A 52 5.57 -3.35 -0.10
CA TRP A 52 5.34 -2.66 1.16
C TRP A 52 5.25 -1.14 0.98
N GLU A 53 6.13 -0.56 0.18
CA GLU A 53 6.10 0.89 -0.07
C GLU A 53 4.87 1.34 -0.85
N ALA A 54 4.44 0.52 -1.81
CA ALA A 54 3.25 0.83 -2.58
C ALA A 54 2.00 0.80 -1.68
N PHE A 55 1.90 -0.20 -0.81
CA PHE A 55 0.88 -0.24 0.24
C PHE A 55 1.02 0.93 1.23
N TYR A 56 2.24 1.28 1.64
CA TYR A 56 2.47 2.38 2.59
C TYR A 56 1.96 3.70 2.01
N ALA A 57 2.27 4.00 0.76
CA ALA A 57 1.81 5.23 0.09
C ALA A 57 0.30 5.21 -0.15
N LYS A 58 -0.25 4.05 -0.58
CA LYS A 58 -1.66 3.90 -0.93
C LYS A 58 -2.27 2.64 -0.27
N PRO A 59 -2.74 2.70 0.99
CA PRO A 59 -3.16 1.50 1.73
C PRO A 59 -4.57 1.01 1.33
N GLU A 60 -4.69 0.42 0.14
CA GLU A 60 -5.93 -0.14 -0.41
C GLU A 60 -6.02 -1.65 -0.19
N LEU A 61 -7.23 -2.21 -0.28
CA LEU A 61 -7.46 -3.62 -0.01
C LEU A 61 -6.67 -4.54 -0.96
N SER A 62 -6.60 -4.22 -2.26
CA SER A 62 -5.81 -4.99 -3.21
C SER A 62 -4.32 -5.06 -2.83
N ARG A 63 -3.75 -3.93 -2.39
CA ARG A 63 -2.35 -3.85 -1.95
C ARG A 63 -2.11 -4.52 -0.61
N LEU A 64 -3.10 -4.53 0.29
CA LEU A 64 -3.05 -5.31 1.53
C LEU A 64 -2.97 -6.81 1.24
N LEU A 65 -3.77 -7.29 0.28
CA LEU A 65 -3.77 -8.69 -0.13
C LEU A 65 -2.48 -9.06 -0.86
N ASP A 66 -1.94 -8.17 -1.71
CA ASP A 66 -0.65 -8.38 -2.38
C ASP A 66 0.50 -8.54 -1.38
N ILE A 67 0.63 -7.65 -0.38
CA ILE A 67 1.68 -7.83 0.63
C ILE A 67 1.48 -9.09 1.48
N TRP A 68 0.24 -9.54 1.67
CA TRP A 68 -0.06 -10.76 2.43
C TRP A 68 0.31 -12.03 1.64
N GLU A 69 -0.08 -12.11 0.36
CA GLU A 69 0.15 -13.26 -0.52
C GLU A 69 1.65 -13.54 -0.76
N PHE A 70 2.46 -12.50 -0.85
CA PHE A 70 3.90 -12.62 -1.11
C PHE A 70 4.78 -12.68 0.15
N THR A 71 4.18 -12.81 1.35
CA THR A 71 4.95 -13.02 2.57
C THR A 71 5.14 -14.54 2.81
N PRO A 72 6.35 -15.02 3.05
CA PRO A 72 6.66 -16.45 2.97
C PRO A 72 6.24 -17.29 4.19
N ASP A 73 5.92 -16.69 5.33
CA ASP A 73 5.69 -17.41 6.59
C ASP A 73 4.49 -16.89 7.42
N GLU A 74 3.80 -17.79 8.12
CA GLU A 74 2.62 -17.46 8.95
C GLU A 74 2.94 -16.51 10.11
N SER A 75 4.11 -16.61 10.74
CA SER A 75 4.49 -15.70 11.81
C SER A 75 4.75 -14.29 11.26
N GLN A 76 5.40 -14.21 10.10
CA GLN A 76 5.64 -12.97 9.38
C GLN A 76 4.34 -12.33 8.86
N HIS A 77 3.34 -13.15 8.47
CA HIS A 77 2.01 -12.65 8.11
C HIS A 77 1.39 -11.85 9.26
N THR A 78 1.43 -12.39 10.47
CA THR A 78 0.79 -11.76 11.63
C THR A 78 1.46 -10.42 11.94
N GLU A 79 2.79 -10.38 12.00
CA GLU A 79 3.55 -9.14 12.26
C GLU A 79 3.34 -8.10 11.17
N LEU A 80 3.37 -8.51 9.89
CA LEU A 80 3.15 -7.64 8.75
C LEU A 80 1.74 -7.05 8.77
N MET A 81 0.72 -7.87 9.08
CA MET A 81 -0.67 -7.43 9.13
C MET A 81 -0.95 -6.50 10.32
N GLN A 82 -0.29 -6.72 11.46
CA GLN A 82 -0.31 -5.76 12.57
C GLN A 82 0.29 -4.41 12.14
N ARG A 83 1.46 -4.42 11.50
CA ARG A 83 2.10 -3.21 10.95
C ARG A 83 1.22 -2.52 9.91
N ALA A 84 0.56 -3.29 9.05
CA ALA A 84 -0.38 -2.80 8.05
C ALA A 84 -1.61 -2.14 8.68
N SER A 85 -2.16 -2.74 9.73
CA SER A 85 -3.29 -2.18 10.49
C SER A 85 -2.95 -0.82 11.10
N GLU A 86 -1.76 -0.66 11.69
CA GLU A 86 -1.29 0.60 12.24
C GLU A 86 -1.08 1.66 11.15
N ARG A 87 -0.56 1.24 9.98
CA ARG A 87 -0.46 2.14 8.83
C ARG A 87 -1.82 2.64 8.36
N ILE A 88 -2.80 1.76 8.23
CA ILE A 88 -4.17 2.10 7.83
C ILE A 88 -4.81 3.03 8.88
N LYS A 89 -4.67 2.74 10.19
CA LYS A 89 -5.15 3.65 11.26
C LYS A 89 -4.55 5.04 11.13
N LYS A 90 -3.23 5.14 10.94
CA LYS A 90 -2.53 6.42 10.76
C LYS A 90 -3.03 7.15 9.51
N TYR A 91 -3.27 6.41 8.42
CA TYR A 91 -3.81 6.96 7.18
C TYR A 91 -5.22 7.54 7.38
N LEU A 92 -6.12 6.76 8.00
CA LEU A 92 -7.51 7.17 8.28
C LEU A 92 -7.61 8.39 9.22
N ARG A 93 -6.64 8.58 10.12
CA ARG A 93 -6.57 9.75 11.01
C ARG A 93 -6.02 10.99 10.32
N LYS A 94 -5.27 10.84 9.22
CA LYS A 94 -4.68 11.96 8.50
C LYS A 94 -5.81 12.71 7.79
N LYS A 95 -5.97 14.01 8.11
CA LYS A 95 -6.80 14.89 7.29
C LYS A 95 -6.16 14.98 5.92
N LEU A 96 -6.80 14.39 4.92
CA LEU A 96 -6.41 14.60 3.52
C LEU A 96 -6.52 16.11 3.23
N PRO A 97 -5.54 16.71 2.54
CA PRO A 97 -5.66 18.10 2.14
C PRO A 97 -7.00 18.31 1.42
N SER A 98 -7.82 19.21 1.95
CA SER A 98 -9.19 19.49 1.46
C SER A 98 -9.24 20.04 0.03
N TYR A 99 -8.09 20.24 -0.63
CA TYR A 99 -8.00 20.97 -1.87
C TYR A 99 -6.93 20.35 -2.77
N PHE A 100 -7.36 19.55 -3.74
CA PHE A 100 -6.67 19.42 -5.01
C PHE A 100 -7.68 19.76 -6.10
N PRO A 101 -7.49 20.84 -6.88
CA PRO A 101 -8.46 21.35 -7.85
C PRO A 101 -8.55 20.49 -9.14
N PHE A 102 -8.09 19.24 -9.11
CA PHE A 102 -8.01 18.35 -10.26
C PHE A 102 -9.00 17.18 -10.20
N ALA A 103 -10.06 17.28 -9.37
CA ALA A 103 -11.10 16.26 -9.23
C ALA A 103 -11.96 16.04 -10.51
N SER A 104 -11.68 16.75 -11.61
CA SER A 104 -12.47 16.72 -12.85
C SER A 104 -11.67 16.51 -14.14
N LEU A 105 -10.41 16.09 -14.05
CA LEU A 105 -9.65 15.60 -15.21
C LEU A 105 -9.54 14.09 -15.06
N ASP A 106 -9.95 13.34 -16.09
CA ASP A 106 -9.93 11.88 -16.15
C ASP A 106 -8.77 11.33 -15.33
N HIS A 107 -9.08 10.80 -14.14
CA HIS A 107 -8.07 10.43 -13.18
C HIS A 107 -7.27 9.26 -13.72
N ASP A 108 -5.98 9.48 -13.96
CA ASP A 108 -5.01 8.41 -13.82
C ASP A 108 -5.10 7.93 -12.36
N ASP A 109 -5.72 6.77 -12.15
CA ASP A 109 -5.96 6.17 -10.82
C ASP A 109 -4.66 5.98 -10.01
N GLY A 110 -3.49 6.13 -10.66
CA GLY A 110 -2.17 6.15 -10.03
C GLY A 110 -1.89 7.36 -9.13
N GLU A 111 -2.45 8.54 -9.41
CA GLU A 111 -2.11 9.79 -8.69
C GLU A 111 -3.09 10.14 -7.56
N GLY A 112 -4.26 9.50 -7.53
CA GLY A 112 -5.28 9.72 -6.51
C GLY A 112 -4.93 9.16 -5.13
N TYR A 113 -5.42 9.80 -4.07
CA TYR A 113 -5.33 9.25 -2.70
C TYR A 113 -6.04 7.90 -2.56
N ALA A 114 -5.57 7.09 -1.61
CA ALA A 114 -6.10 5.75 -1.37
C ALA A 114 -7.55 5.77 -0.93
N ARG A 115 -8.34 4.80 -1.41
CA ARG A 115 -9.67 4.49 -0.86
C ARG A 115 -9.59 3.58 0.37
N ALA A 116 -8.60 3.80 1.24
CA ALA A 116 -8.49 3.07 2.50
C ALA A 116 -9.74 3.34 3.35
N THR A 117 -10.44 2.27 3.77
CA THR A 117 -11.67 2.40 4.56
C THR A 117 -11.56 1.63 5.87
N LYS A 118 -12.55 1.83 6.76
CA LYS A 118 -12.75 0.95 7.93
C LYS A 118 -12.88 -0.52 7.52
N SER A 119 -13.38 -0.82 6.32
CA SER A 119 -13.42 -2.19 5.80
C SER A 119 -12.02 -2.72 5.49
N THR A 120 -11.14 -1.92 4.89
CA THR A 120 -9.73 -2.28 4.69
C THR A 120 -9.05 -2.58 6.02
N LEU A 121 -9.30 -1.78 7.05
CA LEU A 121 -8.77 -2.01 8.40
C LEU A 121 -9.32 -3.29 9.04
N ALA A 122 -10.62 -3.58 8.86
CA ALA A 122 -11.21 -4.83 9.34
C ALA A 122 -10.53 -6.06 8.71
N HIS A 123 -10.25 -6.03 7.41
CA HIS A 123 -9.53 -7.12 6.73
C HIS A 123 -8.11 -7.30 7.29
N ALA A 124 -7.38 -6.22 7.55
CA ALA A 124 -6.06 -6.31 8.16
C ALA A 124 -6.10 -7.00 9.54
N TYR A 125 -7.13 -6.72 10.35
CA TYR A 125 -7.33 -7.40 11.63
C TYR A 125 -7.67 -8.89 11.49
N LEU A 126 -8.54 -9.25 10.54
CA LEU A 126 -8.83 -10.66 10.24
C LEU A 126 -7.55 -11.41 9.84
N LEU A 127 -6.72 -10.79 9.00
CA LEU A 127 -5.47 -11.40 8.50
C LEU A 127 -4.39 -11.51 9.59
N CYS A 128 -4.42 -10.68 10.65
CA CYS A 128 -3.58 -10.87 11.84
C CYS A 128 -4.25 -11.66 12.98
N ARG A 129 -5.40 -12.28 12.73
CA ARG A 129 -6.18 -13.07 13.71
C ARG A 129 -6.68 -12.26 14.92
N ASP A 130 -6.76 -10.93 14.79
CA ASP A 130 -7.40 -10.05 15.77
C ASP A 130 -8.90 -9.96 15.49
N TRP A 131 -9.61 -11.05 15.79
CA TRP A 131 -11.05 -11.18 15.52
C TRP A 131 -11.89 -10.17 16.31
N GLU A 132 -11.45 -9.80 17.51
CA GLU A 132 -12.15 -8.85 18.38
C GLU A 132 -12.13 -7.45 17.75
N SER A 133 -10.95 -6.95 17.36
CA SER A 133 -10.84 -5.64 16.71
C SER A 133 -11.55 -5.62 15.35
N ALA A 134 -11.49 -6.72 14.59
CA ALA A 134 -12.23 -6.86 13.33
C ALA A 134 -13.75 -6.76 13.55
N TYR A 135 -14.25 -7.42 14.60
CA TYR A 135 -15.66 -7.38 14.97
C TYR A 135 -16.09 -5.96 15.39
N GLU A 136 -15.37 -5.33 16.33
CA GLU A 136 -15.72 -4.01 16.85
C GLU A 136 -15.77 -2.94 15.74
N ILE A 137 -14.78 -2.92 14.84
CA ILE A 137 -14.75 -1.94 13.76
C ILE A 137 -15.84 -2.17 12.70
N SER A 138 -16.29 -3.42 12.53
CA SER A 138 -17.39 -3.76 11.64
C SER A 138 -18.76 -3.38 12.22
N ARG A 139 -18.91 -3.45 13.55
CA ARG A 139 -20.16 -3.13 14.26
C ARG A 139 -20.47 -1.65 14.26
N THR A 140 -19.46 -0.77 14.22
CA THR A 140 -19.69 0.69 14.16
C THR A 140 -20.47 1.15 12.91
N LYS A 141 -20.70 0.27 11.92
CA LYS A 141 -21.53 0.54 10.74
C LYS A 141 -23.02 0.17 10.94
N LYS A 142 -23.36 -0.54 12.02
CA LYS A 142 -24.68 -1.17 12.24
C LYS A 142 -25.64 -0.37 13.15
N GLU A 143 -25.24 0.78 13.69
CA GLU A 143 -26.09 1.61 14.58
C GLU A 143 -26.97 2.66 13.84
N LEU A 144 -27.20 2.48 12.54
CA LEU A 144 -28.23 3.23 11.80
C LEU A 144 -29.17 2.22 11.13
N GLY A 145 -30.10 1.71 11.93
CA GLY A 145 -31.30 1.01 11.52
C GLY A 145 -32.49 1.65 12.21
#